data_AF-A0A7Y2MJ88-F1
#
_entry.id   AF-A0A7Y2MJ88-F1
#
_cell.length_a   1.000
_cell.length_b   1.000
_cell.length_c   1.000
_cell.angle_alpha   90.00
_cell.angle_beta   90.00
_cell.angle_gamma   90.00
#
_symmetry.space_group_name_H-M   'P 1'
#
loop_
_entity.id
_entity.type
_entity.pdbx_description
1 polymer ?
#
loop_
_entity_poly.entity_id
_entity_poly.type
_entity_poly.pdbx_seq_one_letter_code
_entity_poly.pdbx_strand_id
1 'polypeptide(L)'
;MAKLKITKPKPKVDEPVGEPQQAKIRVRMYNVGFGDCFLLQIPGDPRPKRVVIDCGSLKNKHYNIQQISDQLIADVTDDDGVARIDLLVMSHRHADHISGFANKKWAAVEVGEVWMPWIESPTDPEAKKLWKKQKERAKALQFAVEKQATLGLALDPLLADVAAAALSNEDCLAVLHDGFAKKVVPKFYPQGDKVVEKIECVVLPGVDIFVLGPPRSRGALNQADPPTNQILLDGFNIDIDGNREKVRPFGEDWVDESAFWPGFDHQAIDEAASQKRLYEAVAAELDAELNNTSLILIFKIGEDYLLFPGDAQWGPWERVFADEQAVSLLSKGTFLKIGHQASHNA
;
A
#
# COMPACT_ATOMS: atom_id res chain seq x y z
N MET A 1 -59.46 -1.59 7.10
CA MET A 1 -58.55 -0.43 6.91
C MET A 1 -58.16 0.12 8.29
N ALA A 2 -56.99 -0.25 8.80
CA ALA A 2 -56.49 0.19 10.10
C ALA A 2 -55.68 1.48 9.94
N LYS A 3 -56.01 2.50 10.74
CA LYS A 3 -55.35 3.82 10.72
C LYS A 3 -53.98 3.73 11.41
N LEU A 4 -52.92 4.10 10.68
CA LEU A 4 -51.56 4.25 11.19
C LEU A 4 -51.53 5.42 12.20
N LYS A 5 -51.15 5.16 13.46
CA LYS A 5 -50.91 6.21 14.46
C LYS A 5 -49.48 6.72 14.31
N ILE A 6 -49.34 7.98 13.90
CA ILE A 6 -48.05 8.69 13.89
C ILE A 6 -47.83 9.27 15.30
N THR A 7 -46.84 8.76 16.02
CA THR A 7 -46.39 9.32 17.30
C THR A 7 -45.51 10.54 17.06
N LYS A 8 -45.83 11.67 17.71
CA LYS A 8 -45.02 12.90 17.67
C LYS A 8 -43.64 12.67 18.32
N PRO A 9 -42.56 13.26 17.80
CA PRO A 9 -41.23 13.15 18.39
C PRO A 9 -41.20 13.87 19.75
N LYS A 10 -40.54 13.25 20.74
CA LYS A 10 -40.24 13.89 22.03
C LYS A 10 -39.23 15.04 21.81
N PRO A 11 -39.33 16.14 22.57
CA PRO A 11 -38.36 17.22 22.50
C PRO A 11 -36.97 16.70 22.91
N LYS A 12 -35.94 17.10 22.15
CA LYS A 12 -34.54 16.83 22.48
C LYS A 12 -34.22 17.48 23.83
N VAL A 13 -33.73 16.67 24.76
CA VAL A 13 -33.07 17.15 25.97
C VAL A 13 -31.67 17.58 25.53
N ASP A 14 -31.28 18.81 25.84
CA ASP A 14 -29.93 19.31 25.56
C ASP A 14 -28.91 18.46 26.32
N GLU A 15 -28.18 17.62 25.59
CA GLU A 15 -27.01 16.92 26.13
C GLU A 15 -25.91 17.95 26.44
N PRO A 16 -25.18 17.78 27.55
CA PRO A 16 -24.09 18.68 27.90
C PRO A 16 -23.08 18.71 26.76
N VAL A 17 -22.67 19.92 26.37
CA VAL A 17 -21.61 20.16 25.39
C VAL A 17 -20.35 19.48 25.93
N GLY A 18 -20.02 18.31 25.36
CA GLY A 18 -18.82 17.57 25.71
C GLY A 18 -17.58 18.43 25.51
N GLU A 19 -16.55 18.19 26.33
CA GLU A 19 -15.23 18.80 26.15
C GLU A 19 -14.79 18.74 24.68
N PRO A 20 -14.08 19.76 24.15
CA PRO A 20 -13.63 19.76 22.76
C PRO A 20 -12.86 18.47 22.50
N GLN A 21 -13.42 17.60 21.66
CA GLN A 21 -12.80 16.33 21.36
C GLN A 21 -11.44 16.62 20.73
N GLN A 22 -10.36 16.18 21.39
CA GLN A 22 -9.00 16.36 20.92
C GLN A 22 -8.92 15.90 19.47
N ALA A 23 -8.45 16.75 18.57
CA ALA A 23 -8.45 16.45 17.15
C ALA A 23 -7.62 15.18 16.91
N LYS A 24 -8.24 14.16 16.33
CA LYS A 24 -7.64 12.82 16.15
C LYS A 24 -7.05 12.67 14.76
N ILE A 25 -5.96 11.92 14.65
CA ILE A 25 -5.48 11.40 13.37
C ILE A 25 -6.52 10.38 12.87
N ARG A 26 -6.94 10.51 11.61
CA ARG A 26 -7.84 9.54 10.97
C ARG A 26 -7.10 8.81 9.87
N VAL A 27 -7.15 7.48 9.90
CA VAL A 27 -6.72 6.61 8.81
C VAL A 27 -7.95 5.98 8.19
N ARG A 28 -8.13 6.14 6.88
CA ARG A 28 -9.12 5.40 6.09
C ARG A 28 -8.39 4.45 5.16
N MET A 29 -8.71 3.16 5.26
CA MET A 29 -8.38 2.14 4.28
C MET A 29 -9.59 1.95 3.37
N TYR A 30 -9.43 2.11 2.06
CA TYR A 30 -10.51 1.84 1.12
C TYR A 30 -10.55 0.34 0.83
N ASN A 31 -11.75 -0.24 0.78
CA ASN A 31 -11.90 -1.64 0.41
C ASN A 31 -11.73 -1.80 -1.10
N VAL A 32 -10.49 -2.10 -1.50
CA VAL A 32 -10.08 -2.36 -2.89
C VAL A 32 -10.09 -3.84 -3.26
N GLY A 33 -10.40 -4.73 -2.31
CA GLY A 33 -10.19 -6.17 -2.47
C GLY A 33 -8.72 -6.52 -2.34
N PHE A 34 -8.00 -6.57 -3.46
CA PHE A 34 -6.58 -6.93 -3.49
C PHE A 34 -5.74 -5.74 -3.94
N GLY A 35 -5.11 -5.05 -2.99
CA GLY A 35 -4.25 -3.90 -3.20
C GLY A 35 -4.31 -2.89 -2.06
N ASP A 36 -3.79 -1.69 -2.31
CA ASP A 36 -3.70 -0.62 -1.33
C ASP A 36 -4.34 0.69 -1.80
N CYS A 37 -5.04 1.33 -0.87
CA CYS A 37 -5.51 2.70 -1.01
C CYS A 37 -5.82 3.27 0.38
N PHE A 38 -5.04 4.27 0.81
CA PHE A 38 -5.15 4.87 2.13
C PHE A 38 -5.27 6.39 2.06
N LEU A 39 -6.12 6.95 2.94
CA LEU A 39 -6.19 8.38 3.21
C LEU A 39 -5.95 8.62 4.70
N LEU A 40 -4.87 9.32 5.01
CA LEU A 40 -4.59 9.84 6.35
C LEU A 40 -5.04 11.29 6.41
N GLN A 41 -5.73 11.65 7.49
CA GLN A 41 -6.09 13.03 7.81
C GLN A 41 -5.47 13.38 9.16
N ILE A 42 -4.48 14.27 9.12
CA ILE A 42 -3.76 14.76 10.29
C ILE A 42 -4.38 16.11 10.67
N PRO A 43 -4.77 16.33 11.94
CA PRO A 43 -5.28 17.62 12.39
C PRO A 43 -4.40 18.80 12.00
N GLY A 44 -5.01 19.87 11.50
CA GLY A 44 -4.31 21.08 11.06
C GLY A 44 -5.29 22.23 10.76
N ASP A 45 -4.74 23.45 10.71
CA ASP A 45 -5.42 24.71 10.37
C ASP A 45 -4.91 25.20 9.01
N PRO A 46 -5.76 25.66 8.07
CA PRO A 46 -7.23 25.81 8.16
C PRO A 46 -8.02 24.53 7.89
N ARG A 47 -7.34 23.46 7.48
CA ARG A 47 -7.94 22.14 7.26
C ARG A 47 -6.98 21.04 7.70
N PRO A 48 -7.49 19.82 7.94
CA PRO A 48 -6.64 18.66 8.12
C PRO A 48 -5.68 18.49 6.95
N LYS A 49 -4.44 18.12 7.28
CA LYS A 49 -3.43 17.71 6.31
C LYS A 49 -3.77 16.31 5.80
N ARG A 50 -3.80 16.16 4.48
CA ARG A 50 -4.21 14.92 3.80
C ARG A 50 -3.00 14.24 3.18
N VAL A 51 -2.74 13.01 3.60
CA VAL A 51 -1.75 12.13 2.98
C VAL A 51 -2.47 10.99 2.30
N VAL A 52 -2.22 10.79 1.01
CA VAL A 52 -2.69 9.63 0.26
C VAL A 52 -1.51 8.69 0.08
N ILE A 53 -1.70 7.41 0.40
CA ILE A 53 -0.71 6.36 0.18
C ILE A 53 -1.38 5.31 -0.70
N ASP A 54 -0.88 5.19 -1.93
CA ASP A 54 -1.40 4.32 -2.98
C ASP A 54 -2.87 4.56 -3.36
N CYS A 55 -3.25 4.03 -4.51
CA CYS A 55 -4.62 3.95 -5.01
C CYS A 55 -4.65 2.88 -6.11
N GLY A 56 -4.79 1.61 -5.73
CA GLY A 56 -4.82 0.51 -6.69
C GLY A 56 -5.64 -0.69 -6.25
N SER A 57 -5.90 -1.56 -7.23
CA SER A 57 -6.47 -2.88 -7.06
C SER A 57 -5.99 -3.76 -8.21
N LEU A 58 -5.64 -5.02 -7.95
CA LEU A 58 -5.62 -6.01 -9.02
C LEU A 58 -7.05 -6.22 -9.53
N LYS A 59 -7.19 -6.38 -10.85
CA LYS A 59 -8.49 -6.54 -11.50
C LYS A 59 -9.25 -7.71 -10.86
N ASN A 60 -10.46 -7.43 -10.42
CA ASN A 60 -11.40 -8.45 -9.99
C ASN A 60 -12.83 -8.01 -10.36
N LYS A 61 -13.79 -8.93 -10.27
CA LYS A 61 -15.18 -8.68 -10.72
C LYS A 61 -16.01 -7.87 -9.72
N HIS A 62 -15.54 -7.73 -8.48
CA HIS A 62 -16.33 -7.19 -7.37
C HIS A 62 -15.93 -5.76 -6.99
N TYR A 63 -14.69 -5.36 -7.27
CA TYR A 63 -14.11 -4.08 -6.93
C TYR A 63 -13.75 -3.32 -8.20
N ASN A 64 -14.27 -2.10 -8.31
CA ASN A 64 -13.96 -1.21 -9.43
C ASN A 64 -13.06 -0.08 -8.94
N ILE A 65 -11.78 -0.16 -9.30
CA ILE A 65 -10.78 0.82 -8.86
C ILE A 65 -11.11 2.26 -9.31
N GLN A 66 -11.83 2.45 -10.42
CA GLN A 66 -12.25 3.79 -10.86
C GLN A 66 -13.29 4.39 -9.92
N GLN A 67 -14.22 3.58 -9.40
CA GLN A 67 -15.22 4.03 -8.42
C GLN A 67 -14.57 4.36 -7.08
N ILE A 68 -13.57 3.57 -6.67
CA ILE A 68 -12.83 3.84 -5.43
C ILE A 68 -11.97 5.10 -5.58
N SER A 69 -11.31 5.27 -6.72
CA SER A 69 -10.58 6.49 -7.09
C SER A 69 -11.50 7.72 -7.10
N ASP A 70 -12.72 7.59 -7.64
CA ASP A 70 -13.75 8.64 -7.58
C ASP A 70 -14.13 8.99 -6.13
N GLN A 71 -14.32 7.98 -5.28
CA GLN A 71 -14.64 8.16 -3.87
C GLN A 71 -13.50 8.85 -3.11
N LEU A 72 -12.25 8.43 -3.34
CA LEU A 72 -11.07 9.09 -2.77
C LEU A 72 -10.99 10.56 -3.16
N ILE A 73 -11.15 10.88 -4.45
CA ILE A 73 -11.14 12.26 -4.96
C ILE A 73 -12.24 13.09 -4.28
N ALA A 74 -13.44 12.51 -4.12
CA ALA A 74 -14.54 13.17 -3.41
C ALA A 74 -14.21 13.39 -1.91
N ASP A 75 -13.59 12.42 -1.23
CA ASP A 75 -13.19 12.53 0.19
C ASP A 75 -12.11 13.59 0.45
N VAL A 76 -11.34 13.96 -0.58
CA VAL A 76 -10.33 15.02 -0.51
C VAL A 76 -10.77 16.34 -1.16
N THR A 77 -12.03 16.43 -1.58
CA THR A 77 -12.63 17.66 -2.09
C THR A 77 -13.10 18.54 -0.95
N ASP A 78 -12.64 19.80 -0.95
CA ASP A 78 -13.09 20.81 0.01
C ASP A 78 -14.43 21.42 -0.40
N ASP A 79 -15.04 22.22 0.49
CA ASP A 79 -16.35 22.85 0.24
C ASP A 79 -16.37 23.80 -0.97
N ASP A 80 -15.19 24.25 -1.42
CA ASP A 80 -15.02 25.05 -2.63
C ASP A 80 -15.00 24.21 -3.93
N GLY A 81 -15.18 22.89 -3.81
CA GLY A 81 -15.22 21.96 -4.93
C GLY A 81 -13.85 21.53 -5.45
N VAL A 82 -12.75 21.92 -4.80
CA VAL A 82 -11.39 21.57 -5.22
C VAL A 82 -10.86 20.39 -4.41
N ALA A 83 -10.42 19.35 -5.11
CA ALA A 83 -9.73 18.20 -4.52
C ALA A 83 -8.29 18.56 -4.15
N ARG A 84 -7.92 18.40 -2.87
CA ARG A 84 -6.60 18.78 -2.35
C ARG A 84 -5.94 17.70 -1.52
N ILE A 85 -4.72 17.36 -1.87
CA ILE A 85 -3.83 16.41 -1.16
C ILE A 85 -2.53 17.13 -0.83
N ASP A 86 -2.09 17.08 0.42
CA ASP A 86 -0.82 17.71 0.82
C ASP A 86 0.37 16.84 0.38
N LEU A 87 0.30 15.53 0.64
CA LEU A 87 1.32 14.56 0.25
C LEU A 87 0.68 13.34 -0.41
N LEU A 88 1.14 12.99 -1.61
CA LEU A 88 0.80 11.75 -2.29
C LEU A 88 2.02 10.83 -2.32
N VAL A 89 1.88 9.62 -1.80
CA VAL A 89 2.93 8.61 -1.76
C VAL A 89 2.52 7.45 -2.65
N MET A 90 3.42 7.06 -3.56
CA MET A 90 3.38 5.75 -4.20
C MET A 90 4.38 4.84 -3.48
N SER A 91 3.93 3.75 -2.90
CA SER A 91 4.82 2.80 -2.22
C SER A 91 5.74 2.11 -3.21
N HIS A 92 5.20 1.55 -4.29
CA HIS A 92 5.91 0.95 -5.42
C HIS A 92 5.00 0.84 -6.64
N ARG A 93 5.54 0.36 -7.76
CA ARG A 93 4.91 0.46 -9.09
C ARG A 93 3.88 -0.61 -9.43
N HIS A 94 3.52 -1.52 -8.51
CA HIS A 94 2.58 -2.60 -8.82
C HIS A 94 1.16 -2.08 -9.08
N ALA A 95 0.41 -2.79 -9.93
CA ALA A 95 -0.90 -2.32 -10.40
C ALA A 95 -1.94 -2.24 -9.27
N ASP A 96 -1.87 -3.13 -8.29
CA ASP A 96 -2.59 -3.11 -7.02
C ASP A 96 -2.30 -1.89 -6.14
N HIS A 97 -1.29 -1.08 -6.46
CA HIS A 97 -0.95 0.14 -5.73
C HIS A 97 -1.24 1.40 -6.55
N ILE A 98 -1.24 1.32 -7.90
CA ILE A 98 -1.28 2.53 -8.74
C ILE A 98 -2.39 2.58 -9.79
N SER A 99 -3.12 1.48 -10.03
CA SER A 99 -4.09 1.41 -11.14
C SER A 99 -5.22 2.45 -11.06
N GLY A 100 -5.53 2.99 -9.88
CA GLY A 100 -6.51 4.05 -9.68
C GLY A 100 -6.07 5.42 -10.20
N PHE A 101 -4.77 5.60 -10.47
CA PHE A 101 -4.24 6.82 -11.09
C PHE A 101 -4.55 6.91 -12.59
N ALA A 102 -4.99 5.83 -13.25
CA ALA A 102 -5.54 5.90 -14.60
C ALA A 102 -6.84 6.71 -14.71
N ASN A 103 -7.47 7.07 -13.57
CA ASN A 103 -8.64 7.93 -13.55
C ASN A 103 -8.31 9.35 -14.03
N LYS A 104 -8.93 9.77 -15.14
CA LYS A 104 -8.68 11.10 -15.72
C LYS A 104 -9.02 12.27 -14.80
N LYS A 105 -9.82 12.05 -13.75
CA LYS A 105 -10.17 13.09 -12.77
C LYS A 105 -8.97 13.56 -11.93
N TRP A 106 -7.87 12.80 -11.87
CA TRP A 106 -6.62 13.24 -11.23
C TRP A 106 -6.06 14.53 -11.82
N ALA A 107 -6.35 14.83 -13.10
CA ALA A 107 -5.99 16.09 -13.75
C ALA A 107 -6.62 17.34 -13.11
N ALA A 108 -7.64 17.19 -12.27
CA ALA A 108 -8.27 18.29 -11.53
C ALA A 108 -7.85 18.35 -10.05
N VAL A 109 -7.01 17.42 -9.59
CA VAL A 109 -6.59 17.33 -8.18
C VAL A 109 -5.34 18.19 -7.94
N GLU A 110 -5.38 19.03 -6.90
CA GLU A 110 -4.20 19.77 -6.44
C GLU A 110 -3.40 18.91 -5.46
N VAL A 111 -2.12 18.67 -5.78
CA VAL A 111 -1.19 17.90 -4.95
C VAL A 111 -0.04 18.79 -4.52
N GLY A 112 0.31 18.78 -3.23
CA GLY A 112 1.43 19.57 -2.69
C GLY A 112 2.79 18.95 -3.00
N GLU A 113 2.96 17.68 -2.62
CA GLU A 113 4.15 16.88 -2.94
C GLU A 113 3.77 15.47 -3.40
N VAL A 114 4.60 14.89 -4.27
CA VAL A 114 4.50 13.50 -4.72
C VAL A 114 5.79 12.78 -4.36
N TRP A 115 5.71 11.67 -3.64
CA TRP A 115 6.85 10.87 -3.19
C TRP A 115 6.79 9.48 -3.83
N MET A 116 7.94 9.00 -4.29
CA MET A 116 8.11 7.70 -4.94
C MET A 116 9.42 7.03 -4.51
N PRO A 117 9.57 5.71 -4.69
CA PRO A 117 10.86 5.04 -4.59
C PRO A 117 11.91 5.66 -5.50
N TRP A 118 13.17 5.64 -5.07
CA TRP A 118 14.29 6.11 -5.89
C TRP A 118 14.43 5.37 -7.22
N ILE A 119 13.95 4.13 -7.27
CA ILE A 119 13.90 3.29 -8.47
C ILE A 119 13.04 3.93 -9.56
N GLU A 120 12.12 4.82 -9.20
CA GLU A 120 11.24 5.51 -10.15
C GLU A 120 11.80 6.87 -10.64
N SER A 121 13.04 7.19 -10.26
CA SER A 121 13.67 8.44 -10.68
C SER A 121 14.08 8.43 -12.15
N PRO A 122 13.61 9.39 -12.97
CA PRO A 122 14.00 9.50 -14.38
C PRO A 122 15.40 10.09 -14.56
N THR A 123 16.08 10.50 -13.48
CA THR A 123 17.43 11.09 -13.52
C THR A 123 18.46 10.18 -12.87
N ASP A 124 18.05 9.21 -12.06
CA ASP A 124 18.97 8.30 -11.38
C ASP A 124 19.56 7.24 -12.34
N PRO A 125 20.91 7.12 -12.43
CA PRO A 125 21.54 6.17 -13.35
C PRO A 125 21.27 4.69 -13.04
N GLU A 126 21.14 4.32 -11.77
CA GLU A 126 20.87 2.93 -11.39
C GLU A 126 19.39 2.60 -11.59
N ALA A 127 18.48 3.54 -11.29
CA ALA A 127 17.06 3.40 -11.59
C ALA A 127 16.82 3.14 -13.08
N LYS A 128 17.47 3.92 -13.96
CA LYS A 128 17.40 3.71 -15.42
C LYS A 128 17.83 2.32 -15.87
N LYS A 129 18.87 1.76 -15.25
CA LYS A 129 19.34 0.40 -15.55
C LYS A 129 18.29 -0.64 -15.13
N LEU A 130 17.71 -0.48 -13.93
CA LEU A 130 16.66 -1.36 -13.43
C LEU A 130 15.42 -1.31 -14.32
N TRP A 131 14.95 -0.11 -14.66
CA TRP A 131 13.83 0.10 -15.59
C TRP A 131 14.07 -0.54 -16.95
N LYS A 132 15.26 -0.37 -17.53
CA LYS A 132 15.57 -0.99 -18.83
C LYS A 132 15.42 -2.51 -18.75
N LYS A 133 15.99 -3.12 -17.71
CA LYS A 133 15.90 -4.58 -17.48
C LYS A 133 14.46 -5.03 -17.26
N GLN A 134 13.68 -4.31 -16.46
CA GLN A 134 12.26 -4.58 -16.23
C GLN A 134 11.44 -4.48 -17.51
N LYS A 135 11.62 -3.42 -18.30
CA LYS A 135 10.94 -3.26 -19.60
C LYS A 135 11.31 -4.37 -20.59
N GLU A 136 12.57 -4.79 -20.62
CA GLU A 136 13.01 -5.90 -21.47
C GLU A 136 12.38 -7.24 -21.04
N ARG A 137 12.32 -7.51 -19.72
CA ARG A 137 11.62 -8.69 -19.17
C ARG A 137 10.12 -8.68 -19.48
N ALA A 138 9.44 -7.57 -19.24
CA ALA A 138 8.01 -7.42 -19.53
C ALA A 138 7.68 -7.64 -21.02
N LYS A 139 8.51 -7.08 -21.92
CA LYS A 139 8.37 -7.31 -23.38
C LYS A 139 8.62 -8.76 -23.76
N ALA A 140 9.64 -9.40 -23.19
CA ALA A 140 9.94 -10.80 -23.45
C ALA A 140 8.78 -11.71 -23.01
N LEU A 141 8.17 -11.42 -21.85
CA LEU A 141 6.99 -12.13 -21.38
C LEU A 141 5.80 -11.92 -22.31
N GLN A 142 5.48 -10.68 -22.66
CA GLN A 142 4.37 -10.38 -23.58
C GLN A 142 4.54 -11.15 -24.90
N PHE A 143 5.75 -11.15 -25.46
CA PHE A 143 6.05 -11.92 -26.67
C PHE A 143 5.85 -13.43 -26.47
N ALA A 144 6.22 -13.98 -25.32
CA ALA A 144 6.01 -15.39 -25.00
C ALA A 144 4.51 -15.74 -24.92
N VAL A 145 3.71 -14.89 -24.27
CA VAL A 145 2.24 -14.99 -24.19
C VAL A 145 1.63 -14.94 -25.61
N GLU A 146 2.00 -13.96 -26.43
CA GLU A 146 1.51 -13.85 -27.81
C GLU A 146 1.90 -15.07 -28.68
N LYS A 147 3.10 -15.61 -28.48
CA LYS A 147 3.56 -16.82 -29.17
C LYS A 147 2.78 -18.07 -28.76
N GLN A 148 2.52 -18.26 -27.46
CA GLN A 148 1.66 -19.36 -27.00
C GLN A 148 0.26 -19.28 -27.62
N ALA A 149 -0.32 -18.07 -27.64
CA ALA A 149 -1.61 -17.81 -28.28
C ALA A 149 -1.60 -18.23 -29.77
N THR A 150 -0.55 -17.82 -30.49
CA THR A 150 -0.40 -18.12 -31.92
C THR A 150 -0.18 -19.62 -32.20
N LEU A 151 0.43 -20.34 -31.26
CA LEU A 151 0.65 -21.78 -31.35
C LEU A 151 -0.58 -22.61 -30.94
N GLY A 152 -1.68 -21.96 -30.53
CA GLY A 152 -2.90 -22.65 -30.07
C GLY A 152 -2.70 -23.39 -28.74
N LEU A 153 -1.65 -23.04 -27.98
CA LEU A 153 -1.46 -23.54 -26.63
C LEU A 153 -2.44 -22.83 -25.69
N ALA A 154 -2.94 -23.54 -24.68
CA ALA A 154 -3.76 -22.93 -23.64
C ALA A 154 -2.94 -21.84 -22.94
N LEU A 155 -3.36 -20.60 -23.12
CA LEU A 155 -2.84 -19.46 -22.37
C LEU A 155 -3.32 -19.56 -20.94
N ASP A 156 -2.40 -19.44 -19.99
CA ASP A 156 -2.79 -19.13 -18.62
C ASP A 156 -3.33 -17.68 -18.61
N PRO A 157 -4.64 -17.46 -18.35
CA PRO A 157 -5.22 -16.11 -18.33
C PRO A 157 -4.49 -15.16 -17.38
N LEU A 158 -3.91 -15.74 -16.34
CA LEU A 158 -3.20 -15.05 -15.28
C LEU A 158 -1.84 -14.50 -15.75
N LEU A 159 -1.10 -15.28 -16.55
CA LEU A 159 0.16 -14.83 -17.16
C LEU A 159 -0.08 -13.70 -18.18
N ALA A 160 -1.21 -13.76 -18.90
CA ALA A 160 -1.62 -12.70 -19.80
C ALA A 160 -1.99 -11.40 -19.05
N ASP A 161 -2.71 -11.50 -17.94
CA ASP A 161 -3.07 -10.35 -17.09
C ASP A 161 -1.82 -9.69 -16.48
N VAL A 162 -0.82 -10.47 -16.10
CA VAL A 162 0.47 -10.00 -15.56
C VAL A 162 1.31 -9.28 -16.62
N ALA A 163 1.44 -9.88 -17.80
CA ALA A 163 2.12 -9.24 -18.93
C ALA A 163 1.44 -7.90 -19.30
N ALA A 164 0.11 -7.87 -19.29
CA ALA A 164 -0.67 -6.66 -19.54
C ALA A 164 -0.48 -5.62 -18.42
N ALA A 165 -0.51 -6.03 -17.15
CA ALA A 165 -0.35 -5.15 -16.00
C ALA A 165 1.02 -4.46 -16.01
N ALA A 166 2.11 -5.20 -16.23
CA ALA A 166 3.47 -4.69 -16.25
C ALA A 166 3.69 -3.57 -17.30
N LEU A 167 2.98 -3.65 -18.44
CA LEU A 167 3.02 -2.63 -19.50
C LEU A 167 2.02 -1.50 -19.28
N SER A 168 0.85 -1.79 -18.69
CA SER A 168 -0.24 -0.81 -18.49
C SER A 168 0.07 0.26 -17.43
N ASN A 169 1.05 0.01 -16.58
CA ASN A 169 1.41 0.91 -15.48
C ASN A 169 2.04 2.24 -15.97
N GLU A 170 2.45 2.35 -17.24
CA GLU A 170 3.05 3.57 -17.79
C GLU A 170 2.10 4.78 -17.75
N ASP A 171 0.80 4.60 -18.03
CA ASP A 171 -0.19 5.69 -17.96
C ASP A 171 -0.39 6.19 -16.52
N CYS A 172 -0.41 5.28 -15.56
CA CYS A 172 -0.52 5.61 -14.13
C CYS A 172 0.72 6.37 -13.66
N LEU A 173 1.91 5.91 -14.04
CA LEU A 173 3.18 6.59 -13.74
C LEU A 173 3.23 7.98 -14.39
N ALA A 174 2.73 8.14 -15.62
CA ALA A 174 2.66 9.45 -16.27
C ALA A 174 1.80 10.44 -15.48
N VAL A 175 0.66 9.99 -14.94
CA VAL A 175 -0.16 10.82 -14.04
C VAL A 175 0.59 11.19 -12.78
N LEU A 176 1.24 10.21 -12.14
CA LEU A 176 2.01 10.44 -10.92
C LEU A 176 3.22 11.37 -11.13
N HIS A 177 3.80 11.43 -12.33
CA HIS A 177 4.92 12.31 -12.66
C HIS A 177 4.51 13.74 -13.04
N ASP A 178 3.38 13.95 -13.74
CA ASP A 178 3.05 15.27 -14.30
C ASP A 178 1.55 15.48 -14.61
N GLY A 179 0.65 14.60 -14.14
CA GLY A 179 -0.76 14.58 -14.55
C GLY A 179 -1.76 15.20 -13.57
N PHE A 180 -1.32 16.00 -12.60
CA PHE A 180 -2.18 16.69 -11.63
C PHE A 180 -2.58 18.09 -12.11
N ALA A 181 -3.48 18.77 -11.38
CA ALA A 181 -3.95 20.11 -11.74
C ALA A 181 -2.83 21.14 -11.88
N LYS A 182 -1.75 20.96 -11.12
CA LYS A 182 -0.53 21.76 -11.18
C LYS A 182 0.65 20.81 -11.35
N LYS A 183 1.68 21.28 -12.04
CA LYS A 183 2.94 20.55 -12.17
C LYS A 183 3.60 20.41 -10.80
N VAL A 184 3.81 19.17 -10.37
CA VAL A 184 4.54 18.81 -9.15
C VAL A 184 5.72 17.95 -9.58
N VAL A 185 6.94 18.32 -9.19
CA VAL A 185 8.12 17.48 -9.46
C VAL A 185 8.18 16.41 -8.37
N PRO A 186 8.08 15.11 -8.69
CA PRO A 186 8.16 14.07 -7.69
C PRO A 186 9.51 14.06 -6.97
N LYS A 187 9.47 13.75 -5.68
CA LYS A 187 10.64 13.48 -4.85
C LYS A 187 10.84 11.98 -4.74
N PHE A 188 12.10 11.57 -4.74
CA PHE A 188 12.50 10.18 -4.85
C PHE A 188 13.29 9.77 -3.60
N TYR A 189 12.85 8.71 -2.93
CA TYR A 189 13.39 8.30 -1.64
C TYR A 189 13.76 6.80 -1.57
N PRO A 190 14.69 6.42 -0.69
CA PRO A 190 15.64 7.28 0.00
C PRO A 190 16.62 7.98 -0.97
N GLN A 191 17.08 9.18 -0.60
CA GLN A 191 18.08 9.92 -1.37
C GLN A 191 19.47 9.34 -1.18
N GLY A 192 19.75 8.81 0.02
CA GLY A 192 21.01 8.16 0.37
C GLY A 192 20.89 6.65 0.56
N ASP A 193 22.00 6.01 0.91
CA ASP A 193 22.05 4.59 1.28
C ASP A 193 22.03 4.42 2.82
N LYS A 194 21.41 5.35 3.55
CA LYS A 194 21.19 5.19 5.01
C LYS A 194 20.02 4.25 5.25
N VAL A 195 20.05 3.48 6.34
CA VAL A 195 18.89 2.65 6.73
C VAL A 195 17.77 3.54 7.25
N VAL A 196 18.07 4.60 8.01
CA VAL A 196 17.09 5.59 8.46
C VAL A 196 17.38 6.95 7.84
N GLU A 197 16.48 7.43 6.98
CA GLU A 197 16.53 8.79 6.42
C GLU A 197 15.36 9.62 6.97
N LYS A 198 15.66 10.59 7.85
CA LYS A 198 14.64 11.54 8.34
C LYS A 198 14.40 12.62 7.29
N ILE A 199 13.15 12.79 6.89
CA ILE A 199 12.74 13.75 5.86
C ILE A 199 12.01 14.93 6.49
N GLU A 200 12.45 16.13 6.14
CA GLU A 200 11.70 17.35 6.41
C GLU A 200 10.67 17.57 5.31
N CYS A 201 9.38 17.42 5.65
CA CYS A 201 8.28 17.59 4.71
C CYS A 201 7.62 18.96 4.91
N VAL A 202 7.84 19.88 3.96
CA VAL A 202 7.35 21.27 4.06
C VAL A 202 5.82 21.33 4.10
N VAL A 203 5.15 20.42 3.39
CA VAL A 203 3.68 20.38 3.32
C VAL A 203 3.01 19.76 4.55
N LEU A 204 3.79 19.08 5.41
CA LEU A 204 3.36 18.45 6.66
C LEU A 204 4.16 19.00 7.86
N PRO A 205 4.00 20.28 8.22
CA PRO A 205 4.73 20.86 9.35
C PRO A 205 4.37 20.13 10.66
N GLY A 206 5.40 19.85 11.47
CA GLY A 206 5.24 19.15 12.75
C GLY A 206 5.10 17.62 12.64
N VAL A 207 5.19 17.06 11.43
CA VAL A 207 5.26 15.62 11.20
C VAL A 207 6.71 15.23 10.92
N ASP A 208 7.25 14.36 11.77
CA ASP A 208 8.56 13.75 11.54
C ASP A 208 8.36 12.52 10.67
N ILE A 209 8.99 12.47 9.49
CA ILE A 209 8.85 11.35 8.57
C ILE A 209 10.19 10.63 8.43
N PHE A 210 10.19 9.32 8.57
CA PHE A 210 11.37 8.47 8.40
C PHE A 210 11.16 7.52 7.24
N VAL A 211 12.13 7.46 6.33
CA VAL A 211 12.21 6.50 5.23
C VAL A 211 13.19 5.41 5.63
N LEU A 212 12.73 4.16 5.65
CA LEU A 212 13.53 2.97 5.98
C LEU A 212 13.91 2.13 4.75
N GLY A 213 13.26 2.39 3.63
CA GLY A 213 13.45 1.65 2.39
C GLY A 213 12.81 2.38 1.20
N PRO A 214 13.06 1.90 -0.03
CA PRO A 214 13.81 0.68 -0.34
C PRO A 214 15.33 0.88 -0.26
N PRO A 215 16.12 -0.19 -0.06
CA PRO A 215 17.57 -0.10 -0.08
C PRO A 215 18.08 0.36 -1.46
N ARG A 216 19.22 1.06 -1.49
CA ARG A 216 19.91 1.38 -2.75
C ARG A 216 20.82 0.25 -3.23
N SER A 217 21.17 -0.68 -2.35
CA SER A 217 21.99 -1.85 -2.63
C SER A 217 21.21 -2.96 -3.34
N ARG A 218 21.73 -3.48 -4.46
CA ARG A 218 21.11 -4.59 -5.22
C ARG A 218 20.95 -5.88 -4.43
N GLY A 219 21.85 -6.18 -3.49
CA GLY A 219 21.81 -7.41 -2.70
C GLY A 219 20.48 -7.57 -1.96
N ALA A 220 20.10 -6.53 -1.21
CA ALA A 220 18.83 -6.51 -0.47
C ALA A 220 17.60 -6.43 -1.40
N LEU A 221 17.67 -5.71 -2.52
CA LEU A 221 16.55 -5.65 -3.47
C LEU A 221 16.20 -7.02 -4.07
N ASN A 222 17.21 -7.86 -4.33
CA ASN A 222 17.03 -9.15 -4.99
C ASN A 222 16.68 -10.30 -4.02
N GLN A 223 16.52 -10.03 -2.73
CA GLN A 223 16.18 -11.02 -1.72
C GLN A 223 14.69 -10.92 -1.38
N ALA A 224 13.84 -11.51 -2.23
CA ALA A 224 12.40 -11.54 -2.02
C ALA A 224 12.04 -12.45 -0.84
N ASP A 225 12.59 -13.66 -0.83
CA ASP A 225 12.24 -14.69 0.14
C ASP A 225 13.27 -14.83 1.27
N PRO A 226 12.83 -15.23 2.47
CA PRO A 226 13.73 -15.72 3.49
C PRO A 226 14.45 -16.99 3.03
N PRO A 227 15.58 -17.36 3.66
CA PRO A 227 16.16 -18.69 3.50
C PRO A 227 15.09 -19.79 3.71
N THR A 228 15.21 -20.92 3.01
CA THR A 228 14.20 -22.02 2.94
C THR A 228 13.73 -22.56 4.30
N ASN A 229 14.44 -22.28 5.39
CA ASN A 229 14.08 -22.68 6.76
C ASN A 229 13.38 -21.58 7.59
N GLN A 230 13.07 -20.43 7.00
CA GLN A 230 12.51 -19.25 7.68
C GLN A 230 11.24 -18.70 7.01
N ILE A 231 10.64 -19.45 6.07
CA ILE A 231 9.35 -19.09 5.47
C ILE A 231 8.26 -19.26 6.53
N LEU A 232 7.79 -18.15 7.13
CA LEU A 232 6.69 -18.16 8.11
C LEU A 232 5.42 -18.80 7.54
N LEU A 233 5.21 -18.67 6.22
CA LEU A 233 4.15 -19.28 5.43
C LEU A 233 4.22 -20.81 5.32
N ASP A 234 5.40 -21.42 5.45
CA ASP A 234 5.52 -22.88 5.58
C ASP A 234 5.00 -23.37 6.94
N GLY A 235 4.92 -22.48 7.94
CA GLY A 235 4.27 -22.74 9.22
C GLY A 235 2.73 -22.67 9.17
N PHE A 236 2.16 -22.03 8.16
CA PHE A 236 0.70 -21.98 7.90
C PHE A 236 0.27 -22.96 6.81
N ASN A 237 1.20 -23.46 5.99
CA ASN A 237 0.96 -24.52 5.04
C ASN A 237 0.80 -25.86 5.77
N ILE A 238 -0.43 -26.34 5.67
CA ILE A 238 -0.93 -27.65 6.06
C ILE A 238 0.13 -28.76 6.00
N ASP A 239 0.26 -29.36 7.16
CA ASP A 239 0.93 -30.60 7.52
C ASP A 239 0.56 -31.76 6.58
N ILE A 240 1.54 -32.36 5.91
CA ILE A 240 1.37 -33.68 5.28
C ILE A 240 1.92 -34.79 6.21
N ASP A 241 2.76 -34.48 7.20
CA ASP A 241 3.52 -35.49 7.97
C ASP A 241 3.56 -35.33 9.51
N GLY A 242 2.72 -34.47 10.10
CA GLY A 242 2.38 -34.46 11.53
C GLY A 242 3.38 -33.82 12.49
N ASN A 243 4.50 -33.24 12.05
CA ASN A 243 5.68 -33.16 12.94
C ASN A 243 6.56 -31.90 12.86
N ARG A 244 5.97 -30.70 12.84
CA ARG A 244 6.69 -29.45 13.19
C ARG A 244 5.90 -28.61 14.20
N GLU A 245 6.62 -27.96 15.12
CA GLU A 245 6.05 -27.05 16.11
C GLU A 245 5.19 -25.99 15.41
N LYS A 246 3.93 -25.84 15.87
CA LYS A 246 3.03 -24.80 15.38
C LYS A 246 3.71 -23.45 15.58
N VAL A 247 4.03 -22.78 14.48
CA VAL A 247 4.42 -21.37 14.52
C VAL A 247 3.27 -20.62 15.19
N ARG A 248 3.52 -20.03 16.36
CA ARG A 248 2.57 -19.15 17.03
C ARG A 248 2.87 -17.73 16.55
N PRO A 249 1.97 -17.08 15.79
CA PRO A 249 2.20 -15.72 15.29
C PRO A 249 2.27 -14.68 16.42
N PHE A 250 1.74 -15.01 17.60
CA PHE A 250 1.82 -14.18 18.80
C PHE A 250 2.48 -14.99 19.93
N GLY A 251 3.32 -14.32 20.73
CA GLY A 251 3.94 -14.92 21.92
C GLY A 251 2.88 -15.35 22.95
N GLU A 252 3.26 -16.22 23.90
CA GLU A 252 2.33 -16.67 24.97
C GLU A 252 1.83 -15.51 25.84
N ASP A 253 2.59 -14.41 25.83
CA ASP A 253 2.32 -13.18 26.57
C ASP A 253 1.27 -12.29 25.87
N TRP A 254 0.86 -12.64 24.65
CA TRP A 254 -0.14 -11.89 23.91
C TRP A 254 -1.52 -12.17 24.49
N VAL A 255 -2.16 -11.12 25.01
CA VAL A 255 -3.50 -11.18 25.58
C VAL A 255 -4.44 -10.44 24.63
N ASP A 256 -5.45 -11.14 24.10
CA ASP A 256 -6.56 -10.51 23.41
C ASP A 256 -7.49 -9.83 24.43
N GLU A 257 -7.32 -8.53 24.61
CA GLU A 257 -8.18 -7.73 25.49
C GLU A 257 -9.44 -7.21 24.78
N SER A 258 -9.63 -7.54 23.49
CA SER A 258 -10.68 -6.94 22.67
C SER A 258 -11.98 -7.77 22.65
N ALA A 259 -13.09 -7.17 23.08
CA ALA A 259 -14.44 -7.71 22.85
C ALA A 259 -14.93 -7.49 21.39
N PHE A 260 -14.06 -6.98 20.51
CA PHE A 260 -14.40 -6.39 19.22
C PHE A 260 -13.81 -7.23 18.08
N TRP A 261 -14.28 -8.46 17.96
CA TRP A 261 -14.22 -9.15 16.68
C TRP A 261 -15.56 -8.89 16.00
N PRO A 262 -15.67 -8.03 14.97
CA PRO A 262 -16.86 -8.04 14.12
C PRO A 262 -17.01 -9.48 13.63
N GLY A 263 -18.25 -10.00 13.57
CA GLY A 263 -18.51 -11.38 13.15
C GLY A 263 -18.02 -11.60 11.73
N PHE A 264 -16.73 -11.90 11.59
CA PHE A 264 -16.07 -12.07 10.32
C PHE A 264 -16.65 -13.31 9.66
N ASP A 265 -16.97 -13.18 8.38
CA ASP A 265 -17.35 -14.33 7.58
C ASP A 265 -16.10 -15.18 7.34
N HIS A 266 -15.92 -16.19 8.18
CA HIS A 266 -14.80 -17.12 8.09
C HIS A 266 -14.73 -17.81 6.73
N GLN A 267 -15.87 -18.04 6.07
CA GLN A 267 -15.88 -18.60 4.72
C GLN A 267 -15.31 -17.59 3.71
N ALA A 268 -15.65 -16.31 3.81
CA ALA A 268 -15.07 -15.27 2.97
C ALA A 268 -13.55 -15.09 3.22
N ILE A 269 -13.10 -15.24 4.47
CA ILE A 269 -11.68 -15.26 4.82
C ILE A 269 -10.98 -16.46 4.18
N ASP A 270 -11.56 -17.66 4.32
CA ASP A 270 -11.00 -18.89 3.76
C ASP A 270 -10.99 -18.85 2.22
N GLU A 271 -12.02 -18.30 1.59
CA GLU A 271 -12.09 -18.09 0.15
C GLU A 271 -11.01 -17.11 -0.32
N ALA A 272 -10.82 -15.98 0.36
CA ALA A 272 -9.73 -15.03 0.07
C ALA A 272 -8.35 -15.68 0.26
N ALA A 273 -8.16 -16.44 1.34
CA ALA A 273 -6.93 -17.18 1.61
C ALA A 273 -6.68 -18.30 0.58
N SER A 274 -7.73 -18.90 0.01
CA SER A 274 -7.59 -19.92 -1.03
C SER A 274 -7.16 -19.36 -2.38
N GLN A 275 -7.50 -18.10 -2.66
CA GLN A 275 -7.05 -17.40 -3.87
C GLN A 275 -5.58 -16.95 -3.76
N LYS A 276 -5.06 -16.81 -2.52
CA LYS A 276 -3.67 -16.42 -2.22
C LYS A 276 -2.63 -17.25 -2.98
N ARG A 277 -2.76 -18.58 -3.02
CA ARG A 277 -1.80 -19.45 -3.72
C ARG A 277 -1.74 -19.20 -5.23
N LEU A 278 -2.87 -18.85 -5.84
CA LEU A 278 -2.96 -18.52 -7.25
C LEU A 278 -2.35 -17.14 -7.53
N TYR A 279 -2.46 -16.19 -6.60
CA TYR A 279 -1.86 -14.86 -6.71
C TYR A 279 -0.36 -14.83 -6.35
N GLU A 280 0.07 -15.62 -5.37
CA GLU A 280 1.48 -15.77 -4.98
C GLU A 280 2.31 -16.41 -6.08
N ALA A 281 1.78 -17.45 -6.75
CA ALA A 281 2.45 -18.08 -7.89
C ALA A 281 2.74 -17.11 -9.05
N VAL A 282 2.03 -15.97 -9.06
CA VAL A 282 2.01 -15.00 -10.16
C VAL A 282 2.83 -13.77 -9.84
N ALA A 283 2.73 -13.29 -8.61
CA ALA A 283 3.60 -12.24 -8.07
C ALA A 283 5.05 -12.75 -7.94
N ALA A 284 5.25 -14.02 -7.57
CA ALA A 284 6.57 -14.63 -7.42
C ALA A 284 7.30 -14.82 -8.75
N GLU A 285 6.60 -15.09 -9.85
CA GLU A 285 7.26 -15.46 -11.12
C GLU A 285 7.74 -14.26 -11.93
N LEU A 286 7.17 -13.05 -11.72
CA LEU A 286 7.54 -11.90 -12.53
C LEU A 286 8.35 -10.81 -11.84
N ASP A 287 8.09 -10.50 -10.57
CA ASP A 287 8.70 -9.31 -9.96
C ASP A 287 8.57 -9.25 -8.42
N ALA A 288 8.83 -10.35 -7.71
CA ALA A 288 9.05 -10.27 -6.25
C ALA A 288 10.14 -9.23 -5.88
N GLU A 289 11.12 -9.01 -6.78
CA GLU A 289 12.10 -7.91 -6.71
C GLU A 289 11.44 -6.51 -6.66
N LEU A 290 10.25 -6.30 -7.24
CA LEU A 290 9.52 -5.02 -7.18
C LEU A 290 8.91 -4.75 -5.82
N ASN A 291 8.45 -5.77 -5.09
CA ASN A 291 7.93 -5.55 -3.73
C ASN A 291 9.03 -4.94 -2.84
N ASN A 292 10.28 -5.38 -3.03
CA ASN A 292 11.45 -4.83 -2.35
C ASN A 292 11.83 -3.40 -2.76
N THR A 293 11.16 -2.84 -3.77
CA THR A 293 11.25 -1.42 -4.13
C THR A 293 10.28 -0.53 -3.34
N SER A 294 9.48 -1.11 -2.43
CA SER A 294 8.53 -0.37 -1.60
C SER A 294 9.21 0.70 -0.73
N LEU A 295 8.64 1.90 -0.72
CA LEU A 295 8.87 2.86 0.35
C LEU A 295 8.40 2.27 1.68
N ILE A 296 9.29 2.25 2.66
CA ILE A 296 8.96 1.91 4.04
C ILE A 296 8.98 3.21 4.83
N LEU A 297 7.80 3.69 5.26
CA LEU A 297 7.63 5.00 5.88
C LEU A 297 7.13 4.88 7.31
N ILE A 298 7.68 5.73 8.19
CA ILE A 298 7.12 6.00 9.52
C ILE A 298 6.73 7.47 9.57
N PHE A 299 5.45 7.73 9.85
CA PHE A 299 4.96 9.06 10.19
C PHE A 299 4.87 9.18 11.71
N LYS A 300 5.72 10.02 12.30
CA LYS A 300 5.63 10.40 13.72
C LYS A 300 4.80 11.68 13.86
N ILE A 301 3.66 11.57 14.53
CA ILE A 301 2.70 12.65 14.74
C ILE A 301 2.41 12.72 16.24
N GLY A 302 2.98 13.70 16.94
CA GLY A 302 2.94 13.71 18.41
C GLY A 302 3.62 12.47 18.97
N GLU A 303 2.89 11.67 19.75
CA GLU A 303 3.33 10.39 20.31
C GLU A 303 3.05 9.18 19.40
N ASP A 304 2.29 9.37 18.32
CA ASP A 304 1.91 8.28 17.41
C ASP A 304 2.98 8.02 16.36
N TYR A 305 3.22 6.74 16.07
CA TYR A 305 4.15 6.25 15.06
C TYR A 305 3.40 5.32 14.10
N LEU A 306 3.04 5.84 12.93
CA LEU A 306 2.29 5.09 11.91
C LEU A 306 3.25 4.52 10.87
N LEU A 307 3.37 3.20 10.81
CA LEU A 307 4.24 2.46 9.91
C LEU A 307 3.48 1.99 8.66
N PHE A 308 3.94 2.45 7.49
CA PHE A 308 3.47 2.06 6.17
C PHE A 308 4.63 1.44 5.37
N PRO A 309 4.75 0.10 5.34
CA PRO A 309 5.88 -0.58 4.73
C PRO A 309 5.74 -0.85 3.22
N GLY A 310 4.63 -0.43 2.60
CA GLY A 310 4.22 -0.95 1.30
C GLY A 310 4.11 -2.47 1.37
N ASP A 311 4.77 -3.15 0.43
CA ASP A 311 4.83 -4.61 0.36
C ASP A 311 6.27 -5.14 0.47
N ALA A 312 7.20 -4.36 1.04
CA ALA A 312 8.60 -4.77 1.22
C ALA A 312 8.73 -6.19 1.79
N GLN A 313 9.55 -7.03 1.15
CA GLN A 313 9.78 -8.42 1.55
C GLN A 313 11.14 -8.57 2.25
N TRP A 314 11.72 -9.76 2.21
CA TRP A 314 12.78 -10.17 3.13
C TRP A 314 14.00 -9.24 3.17
N GLY A 315 14.63 -8.96 2.02
CA GLY A 315 15.91 -8.27 1.97
C GLY A 315 15.92 -6.84 2.54
N PRO A 316 14.93 -5.98 2.20
CA PRO A 316 14.75 -4.69 2.86
C PRO A 316 14.59 -4.82 4.38
N TRP A 317 13.79 -5.80 4.85
CA TRP A 317 13.55 -6.01 6.28
C TRP A 317 14.78 -6.48 7.03
N GLU A 318 15.57 -7.41 6.49
CA GLU A 318 16.86 -7.83 7.07
C GLU A 318 17.78 -6.63 7.30
N ARG A 319 17.84 -5.73 6.31
CA ARG A 319 18.64 -4.51 6.42
C ARG A 319 18.10 -3.57 7.50
N VAL A 320 16.77 -3.45 7.62
CA VAL A 320 16.11 -2.63 8.63
C VAL A 320 16.32 -3.21 10.04
N PHE A 321 16.19 -4.51 10.23
CA PHE A 321 16.37 -5.15 11.54
C PHE A 321 17.82 -5.23 11.99
N ALA A 322 18.77 -5.16 11.06
CA ALA A 322 20.20 -5.05 11.38
C ALA A 322 20.62 -3.66 11.89
N ASP A 323 19.74 -2.65 11.84
CA ASP A 323 20.05 -1.27 12.24
C ASP A 323 19.37 -0.90 13.57
N GLU A 324 20.18 -0.56 14.58
CA GLU A 324 19.70 -0.25 15.93
C GLU A 324 18.75 0.96 15.96
N GLN A 325 18.98 1.97 15.11
CA GLN A 325 18.13 3.16 15.05
C GLN A 325 16.76 2.81 14.45
N ALA A 326 16.74 2.02 13.38
CA ALA A 326 15.52 1.55 12.77
C ALA A 326 14.69 0.69 13.73
N VAL A 327 15.32 -0.28 14.42
CA VAL A 327 14.66 -1.10 15.45
C VAL A 327 14.09 -0.24 16.58
N SER A 328 14.80 0.80 17.01
CA SER A 328 14.31 1.76 18.02
C SER A 328 13.09 2.58 17.56
N LEU A 329 12.95 2.83 16.25
CA LEU A 329 11.77 3.48 15.69
C LEU A 329 10.60 2.50 15.57
N LEU A 330 10.86 1.28 15.10
CA LEU A 330 9.84 0.23 14.94
C LEU A 330 9.19 -0.16 16.27
N SER A 331 9.98 -0.22 17.36
CA SER A 331 9.46 -0.56 18.70
C SER A 331 8.48 0.47 19.28
N LYS A 332 8.35 1.63 18.65
CA LYS A 332 7.41 2.70 19.05
C LYS A 332 6.12 2.70 18.23
N GLY A 333 5.99 1.79 17.25
CA GLY A 333 4.84 1.75 16.34
C GLY A 333 3.50 1.68 17.09
N THR A 334 2.62 2.63 16.80
CA THR A 334 1.23 2.66 17.32
C THR A 334 0.21 2.23 16.27
N PHE A 335 0.63 2.19 14.99
CA PHE A 335 -0.15 1.69 13.87
C PHE A 335 0.77 1.01 12.85
N LEU A 336 0.32 -0.11 12.29
CA LEU A 336 1.02 -0.84 11.23
C LEU A 336 0.04 -1.16 10.09
N LYS A 337 0.37 -0.72 8.87
CA LYS A 337 -0.21 -1.32 7.65
C LYS A 337 0.47 -2.66 7.40
N ILE A 338 -0.33 -3.71 7.31
CA ILE A 338 0.15 -5.06 6.97
C ILE A 338 0.19 -5.23 5.44
N GLY A 339 1.29 -5.76 4.90
CA GLY A 339 1.44 -6.04 3.46
C GLY A 339 0.63 -7.25 3.01
N HIS A 340 0.35 -7.40 1.71
CA HIS A 340 -0.51 -8.49 1.20
C HIS A 340 0.18 -9.49 0.26
N GLN A 341 1.48 -9.35 -0.01
CA GLN A 341 2.27 -10.20 -0.94
C GLN A 341 3.30 -11.09 -0.22
N ALA A 342 2.91 -11.75 0.87
CA ALA A 342 3.83 -12.50 1.74
C ALA A 342 5.01 -11.64 2.27
N SER A 343 4.79 -10.32 2.36
CA SER A 343 5.72 -9.37 2.96
C SER A 343 6.07 -9.84 4.37
N HIS A 344 7.33 -9.71 4.81
CA HIS A 344 7.76 -10.27 6.10
C HIS A 344 7.04 -9.63 7.30
N ASN A 345 6.40 -8.48 7.09
CA ASN A 345 5.52 -7.80 8.03
C ASN A 345 4.03 -8.25 7.97
N ALA A 346 3.71 -9.36 7.28
CA ALA A 346 2.36 -9.92 7.12
C ALA A 346 2.11 -11.19 7.93
#